data_AF-A0A8J7JAF7-F1
#
_entry.id   AF-A0A8J7JAF7-F1
#
_cell.length_a   1.000
_cell.length_b   1.000
_cell.length_c   1.000
_cell.angle_alpha   90.00
_cell.angle_beta   90.00
_cell.angle_gamma   90.00
#
_symmetry.space_group_name_H-M   'P 1'
#
loop_
_entity.id
_entity.type
_entity.pdbx_description
1 polymer ?
#
loop_
_entity_poly.entity_id
_entity_poly.type
_entity_poly.pdbx_seq_one_letter_code
_entity_poly.pdbx_strand_id
1 'polypeptide(L)'
;MTMIEFLTDLNGIGELRARNGQFLGLLSSNLYDSNSIINPNTYSHPYRLDSIRNDRSIYGGMYGLYSPYNRHTITPPLILYYNQPVLIVTKNIEVANGELPVIDPDVLMGTYIQLASSGCLPKSNLQMPKTRIPMTPLSYSY
;
A
#
# COMPACT_ATOMS: atom_id res chain seq x y z
N MET A 1 12.93 15.95 -4.97
CA MET A 1 11.77 15.10 -4.65
C MET A 1 12.01 14.47 -3.30
N THR A 2 11.10 14.67 -2.34
CA THR A 2 11.17 14.08 -1.02
C THR A 2 10.54 12.68 -1.00
N MET A 3 10.85 11.88 0.02
CA MET A 3 10.23 10.55 0.20
C MET A 3 8.69 10.64 0.26
N ILE A 4 8.15 11.65 0.94
CA ILE A 4 6.70 11.85 1.07
C ILE A 4 6.07 12.20 -0.29
N GLU A 5 6.69 13.08 -1.08
CA GLU A 5 6.23 13.39 -2.43
C GLU A 5 6.20 12.14 -3.30
N PHE A 6 7.25 11.32 -3.22
CA PHE A 6 7.34 10.06 -3.96
C PHE A 6 6.24 9.06 -3.58
N LEU A 7 5.99 8.84 -2.28
CA LEU A 7 4.89 7.98 -1.84
C LEU A 7 3.51 8.54 -2.23
N THR A 8 3.35 9.86 -2.17
CA THR A 8 2.15 10.54 -2.65
C THR A 8 1.94 10.26 -4.14
N ASP A 9 3.02 10.25 -4.93
CA ASP A 9 2.95 9.95 -6.35
C ASP A 9 2.58 8.50 -6.67
N LEU A 10 2.91 7.56 -5.78
CA LEU A 10 2.52 6.16 -5.88
C LEU A 10 1.10 5.87 -5.36
N ASN A 11 0.41 6.84 -4.78
CA ASN A 11 -0.90 6.64 -4.19
C ASN A 11 -1.94 6.17 -5.23
N GLY A 12 -2.45 4.95 -5.05
CA GLY A 12 -3.40 4.25 -5.93
C GLY A 12 -2.77 3.46 -7.07
N ILE A 13 -1.45 3.48 -7.24
CA ILE A 13 -0.77 2.88 -8.40
C ILE A 13 0.48 2.06 -8.04
N GLY A 14 1.05 2.25 -6.85
CA GLY A 14 2.16 1.44 -6.35
C GLY A 14 1.67 0.15 -5.69
N GLU A 15 2.47 -0.90 -5.75
CA GLU A 15 2.15 -2.19 -5.12
C GLU A 15 3.21 -2.59 -4.10
N LEU A 16 2.79 -3.09 -2.95
CA LEU A 16 3.67 -3.77 -2.00
C LEU A 16 3.69 -5.26 -2.33
N ARG A 17 4.87 -5.82 -2.59
CA ARG A 17 5.03 -7.26 -2.85
C ARG A 17 6.17 -7.86 -2.06
N ALA A 18 5.96 -9.07 -1.56
CA ALA A 18 7.04 -9.87 -1.01
C ALA A 18 8.00 -10.34 -2.12
N ARG A 19 9.20 -10.76 -1.71
CA ARG A 19 10.25 -11.21 -2.65
C ARG A 19 9.87 -12.46 -3.45
N ASN A 20 8.95 -13.28 -2.93
CA ASN A 20 8.36 -14.43 -3.62
C ASN A 20 7.21 -14.07 -4.58
N GLY A 21 6.91 -12.79 -4.77
CA GLY A 21 5.85 -12.30 -5.66
C GLY A 21 4.47 -12.19 -5.02
N GLN A 22 4.30 -12.62 -3.76
CA GLN A 22 3.03 -12.45 -3.03
C GLN A 22 2.65 -10.97 -2.98
N PHE A 23 1.43 -10.66 -3.40
CA PHE A 23 0.84 -9.34 -3.26
C PHE A 23 0.46 -9.08 -1.80
N LEU A 24 0.94 -7.96 -1.25
CA LEU A 24 0.74 -7.55 0.14
C LEU A 24 -0.11 -6.27 0.25
N GLY A 25 -0.61 -5.76 -0.87
CA GLY A 25 -1.53 -4.63 -0.93
C GLY A 25 -1.11 -3.54 -1.92
N LEU A 26 -2.08 -2.73 -2.31
CA LEU A 26 -1.95 -1.52 -3.10
C LEU A 26 -1.60 -0.35 -2.17
N LEU A 27 -0.59 0.42 -2.54
CA LEU A 27 -0.23 1.68 -1.88
C LEU A 27 -1.35 2.69 -2.13
N SER A 28 -2.38 2.69 -1.30
CA SER A 28 -3.60 3.49 -1.50
C SER A 28 -4.07 4.08 -0.19
N SER A 29 -4.34 5.39 -0.17
CA SER A 29 -4.95 6.09 0.96
C SER A 29 -6.46 5.86 1.09
N ASN A 30 -7.07 5.12 0.16
CA ASN A 30 -8.49 4.78 0.24
C ASN A 30 -8.70 3.57 1.16
N LEU A 31 -9.15 3.83 2.39
CA LEU A 31 -9.46 2.80 3.41
C LEU A 31 -10.53 1.79 2.97
N TYR A 32 -11.36 2.14 1.98
CA TYR A 32 -12.45 1.30 1.47
C TYR A 32 -12.05 0.48 0.24
N ASP A 33 -10.89 0.75 -0.36
CA ASP A 33 -10.34 -0.08 -1.42
C ASP A 33 -9.94 -1.43 -0.83
N SER A 34 -10.51 -2.53 -1.34
CA SER A 34 -10.26 -3.88 -0.85
C SER A 34 -8.78 -4.28 -0.98
N ASN A 35 -8.02 -3.63 -1.85
CA ASN A 35 -6.60 -3.84 -2.04
C ASN A 35 -5.72 -2.89 -1.24
N SER A 36 -6.25 -1.84 -0.61
CA SER A 36 -5.42 -0.86 0.10
C SER A 36 -4.62 -1.49 1.26
N ILE A 37 -3.33 -1.15 1.35
CA ILE A 37 -2.45 -1.53 2.46
C ILE A 37 -2.93 -1.02 3.82
N ILE A 38 -3.78 0.02 3.87
CA ILE A 38 -4.36 0.55 5.11
C ILE A 38 -5.79 0.06 5.37
N ASN A 39 -6.36 -0.78 4.51
CA ASN A 39 -7.72 -1.31 4.71
C ASN A 39 -7.74 -2.29 5.90
N PRO A 40 -8.51 -1.99 6.97
CA PRO A 40 -8.51 -2.78 8.20
C PRO A 40 -9.11 -4.18 8.03
N ASN A 41 -9.89 -4.42 6.97
CA ASN A 41 -10.54 -5.71 6.70
C ASN A 41 -9.71 -6.63 5.79
N THR A 42 -8.66 -6.10 5.16
CA THR A 42 -7.80 -6.84 4.23
C THR A 42 -6.33 -6.66 4.59
N TYR A 43 -5.56 -5.90 3.82
CA TYR A 43 -4.10 -5.90 3.89
C TYR A 43 -3.52 -5.20 5.14
N SER A 44 -4.35 -4.51 5.95
CA SER A 44 -3.99 -4.03 7.29
C SER A 44 -4.56 -4.88 8.43
N HIS A 45 -5.22 -6.01 8.16
CA HIS A 45 -5.86 -6.82 9.20
C HIS A 45 -4.84 -7.69 9.97
N PRO A 46 -4.78 -7.63 11.31
CA PRO A 46 -3.71 -8.26 12.11
C PRO A 46 -3.74 -9.79 12.12
N TYR A 47 -4.83 -10.41 11.67
CA TYR A 47 -4.94 -11.88 11.62
C TYR A 47 -4.88 -12.46 10.20
N ARG A 48 -4.70 -11.62 9.18
CA ARG A 48 -4.63 -12.09 7.80
C ARG A 48 -3.23 -12.59 7.46
N LEU A 49 -3.15 -13.77 6.83
CA LEU A 49 -1.87 -14.42 6.54
C LEU A 49 -1.02 -13.64 5.54
N ASP A 50 -1.64 -12.83 4.69
CA ASP A 50 -1.02 -11.99 3.65
C ASP A 50 -0.82 -10.52 4.09
N SER A 51 -1.08 -10.20 5.37
CA SER A 51 -0.87 -8.85 5.90
C SER A 51 0.49 -8.70 6.56
N ILE A 52 1.16 -7.57 6.30
CA ILE A 52 2.37 -7.17 7.03
C ILE A 52 2.07 -6.76 8.49
N ARG A 53 0.79 -6.51 8.83
CA ARG A 53 0.34 -6.20 10.19
C ARG A 53 0.08 -7.45 11.04
N ASN A 54 0.17 -8.64 10.46
CA ASN A 54 0.07 -9.89 11.18
C ASN A 54 1.42 -10.32 11.74
N ASP A 55 1.57 -10.19 13.06
CA ASP A 55 2.79 -10.48 13.82
C ASP A 55 3.17 -11.97 13.86
N ARG A 56 2.28 -12.85 13.41
CA ARG A 56 2.49 -14.30 13.31
C ARG A 56 2.67 -14.79 11.89
N SER A 57 2.52 -13.94 10.88
CA SER A 57 2.67 -14.34 9.48
C SER A 57 4.13 -14.29 9.01
N ILE A 58 4.43 -14.96 7.91
CA ILE A 58 5.74 -14.87 7.24
C ILE A 58 6.01 -13.50 6.61
N TYR A 59 4.99 -12.64 6.51
CA TYR A 59 5.04 -11.31 5.88
C TYR A 59 4.96 -10.16 6.90
N GLY A 60 4.58 -10.40 8.15
CA GLY A 60 4.48 -9.37 9.20
C GLY A 60 5.19 -9.70 10.51
N GLY A 61 5.47 -10.98 10.78
CA GLY A 61 6.10 -11.41 12.02
C GLY A 61 7.57 -11.04 12.13
N MET A 62 8.07 -10.90 13.36
CA MET A 62 9.47 -10.52 13.62
C MET A 62 10.51 -11.54 13.14
N TYR A 63 10.08 -12.78 12.90
CA TYR A 63 10.91 -13.87 12.34
C TYR A 63 10.45 -14.28 10.94
N GLY A 64 9.51 -13.55 10.33
CA GLY A 64 8.99 -13.86 9.01
C GLY A 64 10.08 -13.70 7.94
N LEU A 65 10.18 -14.68 7.03
CA LEU A 65 11.19 -14.68 5.97
C LEU A 65 11.06 -13.45 5.05
N TYR A 66 9.83 -13.01 4.79
CA TYR A 66 9.52 -11.88 3.91
C TYR A 66 8.95 -10.68 4.69
N SER A 67 9.16 -10.66 6.00
CA SER A 67 8.59 -9.63 6.85
C SER A 67 9.47 -8.38 6.85
N PRO A 68 8.90 -7.18 6.63
CA PRO A 68 9.65 -5.94 6.76
C PRO A 68 10.01 -5.65 8.23
N TYR A 69 9.38 -6.34 9.18
CA TYR A 69 9.65 -6.21 10.63
C TYR A 69 10.76 -7.14 11.13
N ASN A 70 11.19 -8.12 10.32
CA ASN A 70 12.31 -8.98 10.65
C ASN A 70 13.63 -8.23 10.40
N ARG A 71 14.34 -7.88 11.49
CA ARG A 71 15.61 -7.14 11.42
C ARG A 71 16.78 -7.92 10.82
N HIS A 72 16.59 -9.21 10.54
CA HIS A 72 17.59 -10.08 9.93
C HIS A 72 17.12 -10.65 8.58
N THR A 73 15.99 -10.18 8.03
CA THR A 73 15.59 -10.63 6.69
C THR A 73 16.58 -10.12 5.64
N ILE A 74 16.91 -11.00 4.69
CA ILE A 74 17.63 -10.65 3.45
C ILE A 74 16.70 -10.62 2.24
N THR A 75 15.41 -10.92 2.44
CA THR A 75 14.36 -10.94 1.41
C THR A 75 13.18 -10.06 1.81
N PRO A 76 13.39 -8.78 2.16
CA PRO A 76 12.30 -7.87 2.50
C PRO A 76 11.35 -7.64 1.32
N PRO A 77 10.12 -7.19 1.58
CA PRO A 77 9.19 -6.78 0.54
C PRO A 77 9.67 -5.50 -0.16
N LEU A 78 9.21 -5.35 -1.39
CA LEU A 78 9.53 -4.25 -2.29
C LEU A 78 8.25 -3.47 -2.60
N ILE A 79 8.41 -2.16 -2.80
CA ILE A 79 7.40 -1.36 -3.49
C ILE A 79 7.72 -1.39 -4.98
N LEU A 80 6.71 -1.70 -5.78
CA LEU A 80 6.80 -1.75 -7.23
C LEU A 80 5.97 -0.63 -7.85
N TYR A 81 6.51 -0.05 -8.92
CA TYR A 81 5.80 0.86 -9.81
C TYR A 81 5.95 0.34 -11.24
N TYR A 82 4.84 0.08 -11.94
CA TYR A 82 4.83 -0.61 -13.24
C TYR A 82 5.71 -1.87 -13.28
N ASN A 83 5.60 -2.70 -12.23
CA ASN A 83 6.36 -3.94 -12.06
C ASN A 83 7.89 -3.75 -11.92
N GLN A 84 8.37 -2.52 -11.75
CA GLN A 84 9.77 -2.20 -11.44
C GLN A 84 9.92 -1.90 -9.95
N PRO A 85 10.91 -2.49 -9.25
CA PRO A 85 11.13 -2.20 -7.84
C PRO A 85 11.69 -0.78 -7.68
N VAL A 86 11.09 -0.01 -6.78
CA VAL A 86 11.45 1.39 -6.53
C VAL A 86 11.85 1.67 -5.08
N LEU A 87 11.36 0.89 -4.12
CA LEU A 87 11.80 0.94 -2.72
C LEU A 87 11.90 -0.46 -2.11
N ILE A 88 12.75 -0.56 -1.10
CA ILE A 88 12.78 -1.69 -0.17
C ILE A 88 12.05 -1.27 1.12
N VAL A 89 11.15 -2.10 1.61
CA VAL A 89 10.43 -1.86 2.86
C VAL A 89 11.00 -2.78 3.94
N THR A 90 11.74 -2.24 4.90
CA THR A 90 12.40 -3.07 5.92
C THR A 90 12.86 -2.27 7.13
N LYS A 91 12.93 -2.95 8.29
CA LYS A 91 13.65 -2.50 9.49
C LYS A 91 15.11 -2.97 9.52
N ASN A 92 15.50 -3.89 8.62
CA ASN A 92 16.89 -4.30 8.47
C ASN A 92 17.67 -3.26 7.64
N ILE A 93 18.37 -2.36 8.34
CA ILE A 93 19.17 -1.30 7.72
C ILE A 93 20.35 -1.83 6.88
N GLU A 94 20.78 -3.07 7.11
CA GLU A 94 21.92 -3.67 6.40
C GLU A 94 21.58 -4.12 4.98
N VAL A 95 20.28 -4.25 4.63
CA VAL A 95 19.85 -4.58 3.27
C VAL A 95 19.96 -3.38 2.32
N ALA A 96 20.23 -2.19 2.86
CA ALA A 96 20.43 -0.96 2.10
C ALA A 96 21.78 -0.97 1.38
N ASN A 97 21.91 -1.73 0.30
CA ASN A 97 23.13 -1.76 -0.52
C ASN A 97 23.27 -0.56 -1.48
N GLY A 98 22.44 0.48 -1.32
CA GLY A 98 22.50 1.72 -2.11
C GLY A 98 21.80 1.69 -3.47
N GLU A 99 21.31 0.53 -3.94
CA GLU A 99 20.61 0.43 -5.24
C GLU A 99 19.18 0.98 -5.19
N LEU A 100 18.48 0.77 -4.08
CA LEU A 100 17.12 1.25 -3.86
C LEU A 100 17.01 1.93 -2.50
N PRO A 101 16.24 3.03 -2.41
CA PRO A 101 15.95 3.65 -1.13
C PRO A 101 15.16 2.71 -0.22
N VAL A 102 15.46 2.78 1.08
CA VAL A 102 14.79 2.00 2.13
C VAL A 102 13.77 2.87 2.85
N ILE A 103 12.61 2.27 3.17
CA ILE A 103 11.60 2.87 4.03
C ILE A 103 11.23 1.92 5.18
N ASP A 104 11.09 2.49 6.38
CA ASP A 104 10.57 1.76 7.54
C ASP A 104 9.07 1.45 7.31
N PRO A 105 8.62 0.20 7.57
CA PRO A 105 7.22 -0.19 7.35
C PRO A 105 6.20 0.64 8.14
N ASP A 106 6.54 1.14 9.34
CA ASP A 106 5.64 1.97 10.13
C ASP A 106 5.53 3.38 9.55
N VAL A 107 6.63 3.92 9.02
CA VAL A 107 6.62 5.20 8.29
C VAL A 107 5.78 5.10 7.02
N LEU A 108 5.92 4.00 6.27
CA LEU A 108 5.10 3.73 5.08
C LEU A 108 3.61 3.74 5.45
N MET A 109 3.22 2.91 6.41
CA MET A 109 1.82 2.78 6.82
C MET A 109 1.26 4.09 7.40
N GLY A 110 2.03 4.77 8.25
CA GLY A 110 1.66 6.06 8.81
C GLY A 110 1.45 7.13 7.74
N THR A 111 2.26 7.13 6.68
CA THR A 111 2.11 8.06 5.55
C THR A 111 0.76 7.87 4.86
N TYR A 112 0.38 6.64 4.53
CA TYR A 112 -0.91 6.39 3.86
C TYR A 112 -2.12 6.66 4.78
N ILE A 113 -2.01 6.39 6.08
CA ILE A 113 -3.03 6.78 7.07
C ILE A 113 -3.17 8.32 7.13
N GLN A 114 -2.07 9.04 7.09
CA GLN A 114 -2.06 10.51 7.08
C GLN A 114 -2.65 11.08 5.78
N LEU A 115 -2.32 10.49 4.63
CA LEU A 115 -2.91 10.87 3.34
C LEU A 115 -4.42 10.64 3.31
N ALA A 116 -4.89 9.54 3.91
CA ALA A 116 -6.33 9.25 4.04
C ALA A 116 -7.04 10.33 4.88
N SER A 117 -6.44 10.69 6.02
CA SER A 117 -6.96 11.73 6.92
C SER A 117 -6.96 13.13 6.29
N SER A 118 -6.05 13.38 5.35
CA SER A 118 -5.89 14.69 4.68
C SER A 118 -6.79 14.86 3.44
N GLY A 119 -7.57 13.84 3.07
CA GLY A 119 -8.43 13.87 1.88
C GLY A 119 -7.68 13.74 0.54
N CYS A 120 -6.39 13.37 0.56
CA CYS A 120 -5.62 13.10 -0.65
C CYS A 120 -6.14 11.83 -1.32
N LEU A 121 -6.85 12.00 -2.44
CA LEU A 121 -7.45 10.89 -3.19
C LEU A 121 -6.37 10.11 -3.96
N PRO A 122 -6.45 8.77 -4.00
CA PRO A 122 -5.59 7.94 -4.84
C PRO A 122 -5.72 8.29 -6.33
N LYS A 123 -4.62 8.18 -7.08
CA LYS A 123 -4.60 8.43 -8.53
C LYS A 123 -5.49 7.45 -9.31
N SER A 124 -5.71 6.23 -8.80
CA SER A 124 -6.70 5.29 -9.36
C SER A 124 -8.13 5.84 -9.35
N ASN A 125 -8.47 6.75 -8.43
CA ASN A 125 -9.77 7.41 -8.35
C ASN A 125 -9.91 8.63 -9.29
N LEU A 126 -8.84 9.07 -9.97
CA LEU A 126 -8.90 10.14 -10.96
C LEU A 126 -9.46 9.66 -12.31
N GLN A 127 -9.70 8.36 -12.47
CA GLN A 127 -10.38 7.76 -13.62
C GLN A 127 -11.86 7.46 -13.33
N MET A 128 -12.62 8.45 -12.83
CA MET A 128 -14.08 8.42 -12.98
C MET A 128 -14.49 9.45 -14.04
N PRO A 129 -15.07 9.02 -15.18
CA PRO A 129 -15.80 9.97 -16.00
C PRO A 129 -16.94 10.56 -15.17
N LYS A 130 -16.95 11.88 -15.04
CA LYS A 130 -18.12 12.63 -14.58
C LYS A 130 -19.25 12.40 -15.58
N THR A 131 -20.09 11.40 -15.35
CA THR A 131 -21.43 11.38 -15.95
C THR A 131 -22.42 11.67 -14.83
N ARG A 132 -22.64 12.96 -14.55
CA ARG A 132 -23.93 13.38 -13.99
C ARG A 132 -24.96 12.99 -15.04
N ILE A 133 -25.68 11.90 -14.82
CA ILE A 133 -26.94 11.70 -15.50
C ILE A 133 -27.91 12.67 -14.80
N PRO A 134 -28.45 13.71 -15.49
CA PRO A 134 -29.56 14.44 -14.93
C PRO A 134 -30.74 13.48 -14.82
N MET A 135 -31.21 13.21 -13.59
CA MET A 135 -32.48 12.54 -13.38
C MET A 135 -33.59 13.48 -13.88
N THR A 136 -34.08 13.24 -15.09
CA THR A 136 -35.37 13.77 -15.52
C THR A 136 -36.46 13.01 -14.78
N PRO A 137 -37.41 13.69 -14.10
CA PRO A 137 -38.54 13.00 -13.48
C PRO A 137 -39.44 12.42 -14.58
N LEU A 138 -39.72 11.11 -14.50
CA LEU A 138 -40.73 10.47 -15.33
C LEU A 138 -42.10 11.04 -14.94
N SER A 139 -42.62 11.94 -15.76
CA SER A 139 -44.04 12.30 -15.75
C SER A 139 -44.84 11.12 -16.31
N TYR A 140 -45.58 10.42 -15.46
CA TYR A 140 -46.66 9.56 -15.91
C TYR A 140 -47.84 10.43 -16.34
N SER A 141 -48.32 10.26 -17.56
CA SER A 141 -49.58 10.82 -18.06
C SER A 141 -50.57 9.69 -18.32
N TYR A 142 -51.72 9.81 -17.65
CA TYR A 142 -53.04 9.14 -17.75
C TYR A 142 -53.11 7.61 -17.79
#